data_AF-A0A813I2F8-F1
#
_entry.id   AF-A0A813I2F8-F1
#
_cell.length_a   1.000
_cell.length_b   1.000
_cell.length_c   1.000
_cell.angle_alpha   90.00
_cell.angle_beta   90.00
_cell.angle_gamma   90.00
#
_symmetry.space_group_name_H-M   'P 1'
#
loop_
_entity.id
_entity.type
_entity.pdbx_description
1 polymer ?
#
loop_
_entity_poly.entity_id
_entity_poly.type
_entity_poly.pdbx_seq_one_letter_code
_entity_poly.pdbx_strand_id
1 'polypeptide(L)'
;GRVGRGVWGRISWQTGLCRPSGAPGPGLMPSDRRGGDTQEGTSVWEQVLVAAFPNQIPEVHVASLDPQKGVLTLREASVAGAGDVSLGTEHRVDLAQAGSVVTSDGVVAVLGHDGELMVQMHLETEEEQQSWTKGLELIIQDRSTGVRASPKKTSVPASPSAIMRQQVAADAEGDVAALAEGDDDDELPMLRARSQQLQTRIANFEGMSQRRDKQMEKMLKRLDGAMQMLSAVQDMCSQQRK
;
A
#
# COMPACT_ATOMS: atom_id res chain seq x y z
N GLY A 1 -26.77 -7.43 -20.47
CA GLY A 1 -27.33 -7.72 -19.14
C GLY A 1 -27.20 -6.47 -18.27
N ARG A 2 -28.23 -6.12 -17.50
CA ARG A 2 -28.15 -5.03 -16.51
C ARG A 2 -27.48 -5.56 -15.25
N VAL A 3 -26.28 -5.10 -14.95
CA VAL A 3 -25.63 -5.35 -13.66
C VAL A 3 -26.29 -4.42 -12.64
N GLY A 4 -26.96 -5.00 -11.64
CA GLY A 4 -27.62 -4.28 -10.58
C GLY A 4 -26.60 -3.57 -9.70
N ARG A 5 -26.79 -2.25 -9.49
CA ARG A 5 -25.98 -1.48 -8.53
C ARG A 5 -26.43 -1.84 -7.13
N GLY A 6 -25.71 -2.75 -6.47
CA GLY A 6 -25.85 -2.99 -5.03
C GLY A 6 -25.31 -1.79 -4.26
N VAL A 7 -26.11 -1.28 -3.32
CA VAL A 7 -25.68 -0.23 -2.39
C VAL A 7 -24.90 -0.93 -1.27
N TRP A 8 -23.58 -0.80 -1.28
CA TRP A 8 -22.72 -1.37 -0.25
C TRP A 8 -22.58 -0.36 0.91
N GLY A 9 -23.01 -0.77 2.11
CA GLY A 9 -22.85 0.00 3.34
C GLY A 9 -21.37 0.04 3.75
N ARG A 10 -20.87 1.24 4.06
CA ARG A 10 -19.49 1.49 4.48
C ARG A 10 -19.29 1.01 5.93
N ILE A 11 -18.48 -0.02 6.15
CA ILE A 11 -18.03 -0.45 7.49
C ILE A 11 -16.54 -0.14 7.59
N SER A 12 -16.19 0.87 8.39
CA SER A 12 -14.79 1.24 8.65
C SER A 12 -14.31 0.47 9.88
N TRP A 13 -13.21 -0.27 9.75
CA TRP A 13 -12.57 -0.98 10.85
C TRP A 13 -11.23 -0.32 11.17
N GLN A 14 -11.09 0.22 12.39
CA GLN A 14 -9.77 0.53 12.95
C GLN A 14 -9.14 -0.78 13.40
N THR A 15 -8.03 -1.16 12.77
CA THR A 15 -7.14 -2.26 13.21
C THR A 15 -6.43 -1.86 14.51
N GLY A 16 -7.20 -1.78 15.59
CA GLY A 16 -6.66 -1.87 16.94
C GLY A 16 -6.20 -3.30 17.16
N LEU A 17 -4.89 -3.51 17.26
CA LEU A 17 -4.30 -4.72 17.81
C LEU A 17 -4.96 -5.04 19.15
N CYS A 18 -5.98 -5.90 19.15
CA CYS A 18 -6.52 -6.49 20.36
C CYS A 18 -5.47 -7.44 20.94
N ARG A 19 -4.53 -6.88 21.68
CA ARG A 19 -3.73 -7.62 22.65
C ARG A 19 -4.72 -8.17 23.69
N PRO A 20 -4.83 -9.49 23.91
CA PRO A 20 -5.56 -10.01 25.04
C PRO A 20 -4.87 -9.50 26.31
N SER A 21 -5.55 -8.61 27.04
CA SER A 21 -5.15 -8.16 28.36
C SER A 21 -5.39 -9.30 29.35
N GLY A 22 -4.46 -10.27 29.35
CA GLY A 22 -4.32 -11.23 30.44
C GLY A 22 -3.69 -10.52 31.63
N ALA A 23 -4.39 -10.52 32.77
CA ALA A 23 -3.94 -9.89 34.00
C ALA A 23 -2.54 -10.38 34.44
N PRO A 24 -1.68 -9.49 34.96
CA PRO A 24 -0.33 -9.86 35.40
C PRO A 24 -0.39 -10.59 36.75
N GLY A 25 -0.09 -11.89 36.73
CA GLY A 25 0.32 -12.61 37.94
C GLY A 25 1.76 -12.24 38.31
N PRO A 26 2.07 -11.86 39.56
CA PRO A 26 3.43 -11.58 39.99
C PRO A 26 4.14 -12.90 40.29
N GLY A 27 5.11 -13.29 39.46
CA GLY A 27 5.85 -14.52 39.71
C GLY A 27 6.97 -14.80 38.72
N LEU A 28 8.17 -14.32 39.09
CA LEU A 28 9.48 -14.93 38.82
C LEU A 28 9.95 -15.03 37.34
N MET A 29 11.03 -14.30 37.08
CA MET A 29 11.93 -14.47 35.94
C MET A 29 12.42 -15.92 35.81
N PRO A 30 12.63 -16.38 34.57
CA PRO A 30 14.02 -16.62 34.22
C PRO A 30 14.43 -15.99 32.87
N SER A 31 15.69 -15.56 32.88
CA SER A 31 16.52 -15.15 31.76
C SER A 31 16.61 -16.20 30.64
N ASP A 32 17.07 -15.72 29.48
CA ASP A 32 17.53 -16.47 28.30
C ASP A 32 16.45 -17.00 27.35
N ARG A 33 15.92 -16.08 26.53
CA ARG A 33 15.60 -16.38 25.12
C ARG A 33 16.55 -15.62 24.20
N ARG A 34 17.73 -16.22 24.04
CA ARG A 34 18.61 -16.07 22.89
C ARG A 34 17.90 -16.67 21.67
N GLY A 35 17.83 -15.94 20.56
CA GLY A 35 17.52 -16.46 19.23
C GLY A 35 16.08 -16.25 18.77
N GLY A 36 15.91 -15.21 17.97
CA GLY A 36 14.78 -15.05 17.07
C GLY A 36 15.20 -13.98 16.10
N ASP A 37 15.87 -14.37 15.02
CA ASP A 37 16.27 -13.53 13.91
C ASP A 37 15.15 -12.52 13.63
N THR A 38 15.39 -11.25 13.99
CA THR A 38 14.65 -10.13 13.42
C THR A 38 15.06 -10.11 11.95
N GLN A 39 14.47 -11.01 11.17
CA GLN A 39 14.61 -11.10 9.74
C GLN A 39 14.06 -9.78 9.23
N GLU A 40 14.98 -8.84 8.99
CA GLU A 40 14.68 -7.52 8.46
C GLU A 40 13.76 -7.70 7.26
N GLY A 41 12.59 -7.09 7.41
CA GLY A 41 11.37 -7.54 6.79
C GLY A 41 11.47 -7.51 5.28
N THR A 42 11.26 -8.68 4.67
CA THR A 42 10.47 -8.71 3.45
C THR A 42 9.14 -8.06 3.85
N SER A 43 8.94 -6.80 3.48
CA SER A 43 7.73 -6.06 3.78
C SER A 43 6.58 -6.78 3.10
N VAL A 44 5.92 -7.65 3.85
CA VAL A 44 4.66 -8.26 3.43
C VAL A 44 3.61 -7.18 3.62
N TRP A 45 3.01 -6.75 2.51
CA TRP A 45 1.92 -5.79 2.54
C TRP A 45 0.67 -6.58 2.88
N GLU A 46 0.04 -6.30 4.01
CA GLU A 46 -1.21 -6.94 4.42
C GLU A 46 -2.29 -5.87 4.61
N GLN A 47 -3.43 -6.01 3.93
CA GLN A 47 -4.54 -5.06 4.01
C GLN A 47 -5.88 -5.78 3.84
N VAL A 48 -6.89 -5.32 4.58
CA VAL A 48 -8.28 -5.73 4.37
C VAL A 48 -8.86 -4.90 3.23
N LEU A 49 -9.40 -5.56 2.21
CA LEU A 49 -10.01 -4.91 1.04
C LEU A 49 -11.16 -5.77 0.49
N VAL A 50 -11.97 -5.20 -0.40
CA VAL A 50 -12.98 -5.97 -1.13
C VAL A 50 -12.38 -6.42 -2.45
N ALA A 51 -12.45 -7.71 -2.77
CA ALA A 51 -11.97 -8.24 -4.04
C ALA A 51 -13.04 -9.05 -4.77
N ALA A 52 -12.94 -9.10 -6.10
CA ALA A 52 -13.79 -9.91 -6.95
C ALA A 52 -12.94 -10.71 -7.93
N PHE A 53 -13.27 -11.99 -8.06
CA PHE A 53 -12.70 -12.88 -9.07
C PHE A 53 -13.67 -13.01 -10.27
N PRO A 54 -13.20 -13.48 -11.44
CA PRO A 54 -14.06 -13.73 -12.58
C PRO A 54 -15.27 -14.58 -12.23
N ASN A 55 -16.45 -14.10 -12.61
CA ASN A 55 -17.73 -14.79 -12.36
C ASN A 55 -18.08 -14.98 -10.87
N GLN A 56 -17.41 -14.29 -9.96
CA GLN A 56 -17.70 -14.32 -8.53
C GLN A 56 -18.24 -12.97 -8.06
N ILE A 57 -19.01 -12.99 -6.98
CA ILE A 57 -19.45 -11.76 -6.33
C ILE A 57 -18.29 -11.13 -5.55
N PRO A 58 -18.23 -9.80 -5.41
CA PRO A 58 -17.22 -9.17 -4.57
C PRO A 58 -17.37 -9.57 -3.10
N GLU A 59 -16.26 -9.96 -2.47
CA GLU A 59 -16.18 -10.40 -1.08
C GLU A 59 -15.06 -9.66 -0.34
N VAL A 60 -15.09 -9.67 1.00
CA VAL A 60 -14.06 -9.03 1.82
C VAL A 60 -12.91 -10.01 1.99
N HIS A 61 -11.68 -9.58 1.70
CA HIS A 61 -10.49 -10.38 1.85
C HIS A 61 -9.41 -9.65 2.65
N VAL A 62 -8.58 -10.42 3.35
CA VAL A 62 -7.24 -10.01 3.77
C VAL A 62 -6.30 -10.32 2.61
N ALA A 63 -5.85 -9.27 1.93
CA ALA A 63 -4.89 -9.35 0.84
C ALA A 63 -3.47 -9.27 1.40
N SER A 64 -2.60 -10.16 0.94
CA SER A 64 -1.18 -10.18 1.27
C SER A 64 -0.35 -10.33 -0.01
N LEU A 65 0.61 -9.43 -0.20
CA LEU A 65 1.50 -9.41 -1.36
C LEU A 65 2.92 -9.86 -0.95
N ASP A 66 3.39 -10.96 -1.56
CA ASP A 66 4.75 -11.45 -1.39
C ASP A 66 5.58 -11.12 -2.65
N PRO A 67 6.42 -10.07 -2.62
CA PRO A 67 7.20 -9.65 -3.78
C PRO A 67 8.27 -10.67 -4.18
N GLN A 68 8.78 -11.45 -3.23
CA GLN A 68 9.80 -12.47 -3.50
C GLN A 68 9.18 -13.65 -4.26
N LYS A 69 8.00 -14.09 -3.82
CA LYS A 69 7.27 -15.17 -4.49
C LYS A 69 6.51 -14.71 -5.72
N GLY A 70 6.25 -13.40 -5.86
CA GLY A 70 5.40 -12.83 -6.89
C GLY A 70 3.99 -13.42 -6.83
N VAL A 71 3.47 -13.59 -5.61
CA VAL A 71 2.13 -14.15 -5.37
C VAL A 71 1.33 -13.14 -4.57
N LEU A 72 0.13 -12.84 -5.04
CA LEU A 72 -0.89 -12.14 -4.29
C LEU A 72 -1.84 -13.17 -3.67
N THR A 73 -1.91 -13.20 -2.35
CA THR A 73 -2.81 -14.08 -1.60
C THR A 73 -3.99 -13.29 -1.06
N LEU A 74 -5.21 -13.76 -1.28
CA LEU A 74 -6.43 -13.15 -0.75
C LEU A 74 -7.17 -14.17 0.10
N ARG A 75 -7.30 -13.92 1.40
CA ARG A 75 -8.05 -14.79 2.33
C ARG A 75 -9.39 -14.17 2.63
N GLU A 76 -10.48 -14.85 2.30
CA GLU A 76 -11.84 -14.42 2.63
C GLU A 76 -11.93 -14.09 4.12
N ALA A 77 -12.52 -12.96 4.48
CA ALA A 77 -12.72 -12.52 5.85
C ALA A 77 -14.21 -12.42 6.13
N SER A 78 -14.68 -13.18 7.12
CA SER A 78 -16.07 -13.15 7.58
C SER A 78 -16.12 -12.70 9.03
N VAL A 79 -17.16 -11.92 9.36
CA VAL A 79 -17.41 -11.45 10.74
C VAL A 79 -18.61 -12.21 11.28
N ALA A 80 -18.38 -13.03 12.30
CA ALA A 80 -19.46 -13.72 13.01
C ALA A 80 -20.27 -12.71 13.86
N GLY A 81 -21.48 -13.09 14.28
CA GLY A 81 -22.40 -12.21 15.02
C GLY A 81 -21.88 -11.63 16.34
N ALA A 82 -20.75 -12.14 16.87
CA ALA A 82 -20.07 -11.62 18.06
C ALA A 82 -18.94 -10.61 17.76
N GLY A 83 -18.69 -10.29 16.48
CA GLY A 83 -17.55 -9.48 16.06
C GLY A 83 -16.25 -10.27 15.86
N ASP A 84 -16.27 -11.58 16.07
CA ASP A 84 -15.13 -12.45 15.79
C ASP A 84 -14.90 -12.56 14.28
N VAL A 85 -13.65 -12.35 13.86
CA VAL A 85 -13.24 -12.45 12.46
C VAL A 85 -12.68 -13.83 12.19
N SER A 86 -13.29 -14.56 11.26
CA SER A 86 -12.78 -15.82 10.74
C SER A 86 -12.20 -15.63 9.34
N LEU A 87 -11.01 -16.19 9.12
CA LEU A 87 -10.43 -16.29 7.79
C LEU A 87 -10.92 -17.57 7.11
N GLY A 88 -11.47 -17.42 5.91
CA GLY A 88 -12.05 -18.49 5.09
C GLY A 88 -11.09 -18.96 3.99
N THR A 89 -11.63 -19.10 2.79
CA THR A 89 -10.91 -19.64 1.63
C THR A 89 -9.73 -18.74 1.23
N GLU A 90 -8.56 -19.35 0.96
CA GLU A 90 -7.39 -18.65 0.43
C GLU A 90 -7.35 -18.76 -1.09
N HIS A 91 -7.39 -17.62 -1.77
CA HIS A 91 -7.18 -17.49 -3.21
C HIS A 91 -5.76 -17.03 -3.48
N ARG A 92 -5.09 -17.66 -4.45
CA ARG A 92 -3.72 -17.30 -4.86
C ARG A 92 -3.72 -16.85 -6.31
N VAL A 93 -3.17 -15.67 -6.54
CA VAL A 93 -2.97 -15.10 -7.87
C VAL A 93 -1.47 -15.08 -8.15
N ASP A 94 -1.03 -15.87 -9.13
CA ASP A 94 0.37 -15.88 -9.57
C ASP A 94 0.64 -14.69 -10.48
N LEU A 95 1.46 -13.75 -10.02
CA LEU A 95 1.77 -12.53 -10.75
C LEU A 95 2.71 -12.77 -11.94
N ALA A 96 3.27 -13.98 -12.09
CA ALA A 96 3.94 -14.35 -13.35
C ALA A 96 2.96 -14.42 -14.53
N GLN A 97 1.69 -14.73 -14.26
CA GLN A 97 0.64 -14.81 -15.28
C GLN A 97 -0.02 -13.46 -15.56
N ALA A 98 0.21 -12.47 -14.70
CA ALA A 98 -0.29 -11.12 -14.88
C ALA A 98 0.50 -10.39 -15.98
N GLY A 99 -0.22 -9.77 -16.91
CA GLY A 99 0.34 -8.97 -18.00
C GLY A 99 0.25 -7.46 -17.75
N SER A 100 -0.79 -6.99 -17.06
CA SER A 100 -0.95 -5.56 -16.78
C SER A 100 -1.79 -5.29 -15.53
N VAL A 101 -1.65 -4.09 -14.99
CA VAL A 101 -2.47 -3.56 -13.89
C VAL A 101 -3.22 -2.34 -14.42
N VAL A 102 -4.53 -2.29 -14.17
CA VAL A 102 -5.41 -1.20 -14.63
C VAL A 102 -6.09 -0.58 -13.42
N THR A 103 -6.09 0.75 -13.36
CA THR A 103 -6.68 1.52 -12.26
C THR A 103 -7.87 2.34 -12.74
N SER A 104 -8.99 2.30 -12.01
CA SER A 104 -10.17 3.13 -12.29
C SER A 104 -10.98 3.36 -11.02
N ASP A 105 -11.23 4.62 -10.63
CA ASP A 105 -12.18 5.01 -9.57
C ASP A 105 -12.09 4.21 -8.25
N GLY A 106 -10.89 4.10 -7.65
CA GLY A 106 -10.68 3.32 -6.42
C GLY A 106 -10.60 1.81 -6.62
N VAL A 107 -10.57 1.35 -7.86
CA VAL A 107 -10.41 -0.06 -8.23
C VAL A 107 -9.04 -0.29 -8.86
N VAL A 108 -8.39 -1.38 -8.46
CA VAL A 108 -7.18 -1.93 -9.08
C VAL A 108 -7.54 -3.30 -9.66
N ALA A 109 -7.47 -3.44 -10.97
CA ALA A 109 -7.67 -4.70 -11.67
C ALA A 109 -6.34 -5.25 -12.16
N VAL A 110 -6.07 -6.52 -11.86
CA VAL A 110 -4.93 -7.27 -12.39
C VAL A 110 -5.42 -8.12 -13.55
N LEU A 111 -4.82 -7.93 -14.72
CA LEU A 111 -5.17 -8.64 -15.95
C LEU A 111 -4.05 -9.62 -16.32
N GLY A 112 -4.43 -10.78 -16.86
CA GLY A 112 -3.52 -11.76 -17.46
C GLY A 112 -2.86 -11.22 -18.73
N HIS A 113 -1.88 -11.97 -19.26
CA HIS A 113 -1.23 -11.66 -20.55
C HIS A 113 -2.20 -11.67 -21.74
N ASP A 114 -3.30 -12.41 -21.62
CA ASP A 114 -4.42 -12.47 -22.56
C ASP A 114 -5.43 -11.33 -22.39
N GLY A 115 -5.26 -10.47 -21.38
CA GLY A 115 -6.20 -9.44 -21.02
C GLY A 115 -7.40 -9.95 -20.20
N GLU A 116 -7.42 -11.22 -19.79
CA GLU A 116 -8.46 -11.74 -18.91
C GLU A 116 -8.30 -11.16 -17.50
N LEU A 117 -9.43 -10.83 -16.86
CA LEU A 117 -9.41 -10.35 -15.48
C LEU A 117 -8.96 -11.49 -14.56
N MET A 118 -7.92 -11.26 -13.74
CA MET A 118 -7.49 -12.23 -12.73
C MET A 118 -8.11 -11.91 -11.37
N VAL A 119 -8.01 -10.64 -10.95
CA VAL A 119 -8.59 -10.15 -9.70
C VAL A 119 -8.87 -8.65 -9.81
N GLN A 120 -9.97 -8.22 -9.21
CA GLN A 120 -10.35 -6.82 -9.06
C GLN A 120 -10.37 -6.47 -7.57
N MET A 121 -9.63 -5.46 -7.14
CA MET A 121 -9.55 -5.01 -5.74
C MET A 121 -10.11 -3.60 -5.61
N HIS A 122 -10.96 -3.38 -4.62
CA HIS A 122 -11.52 -2.09 -4.26
C HIS A 122 -10.78 -1.56 -3.04
N LEU A 123 -10.20 -0.37 -3.18
CA LEU A 123 -9.40 0.30 -2.16
C LEU A 123 -10.14 1.56 -1.68
N GLU A 124 -9.96 1.89 -0.41
CA GLU A 124 -10.74 2.98 0.20
C GLU A 124 -10.20 4.35 -0.17
N THR A 125 -8.88 4.44 -0.39
CA THR A 125 -8.16 5.68 -0.64
C THR A 125 -7.36 5.64 -1.93
N GLU A 126 -7.17 6.81 -2.55
CA GLU A 126 -6.32 6.95 -3.75
C GLU A 126 -4.84 6.64 -3.42
N GLU A 127 -4.41 6.92 -2.20
CA GLU A 127 -3.05 6.62 -1.72
C GLU A 127 -2.80 5.11 -1.68
N GLU A 128 -3.76 4.34 -1.16
CA GLU A 128 -3.75 2.87 -1.23
C GLU A 128 -3.75 2.40 -2.68
N GLN A 129 -4.62 2.96 -3.52
CA GLN A 129 -4.69 2.62 -4.94
C GLN A 129 -3.35 2.79 -5.65
N GLN A 130 -2.69 3.93 -5.45
CA GLN A 130 -1.37 4.19 -6.03
C GLN A 130 -0.29 3.26 -5.46
N SER A 131 -0.35 2.95 -4.17
CA SER A 131 0.65 2.10 -3.52
C SER A 131 0.54 0.64 -3.98
N TRP A 132 -0.68 0.10 -4.02
CA TRP A 132 -0.96 -1.23 -4.57
C TRP A 132 -0.61 -1.34 -6.05
N THR A 133 -0.98 -0.33 -6.85
CA THR A 133 -0.68 -0.31 -8.29
C THR A 133 0.82 -0.36 -8.53
N LYS A 134 1.59 0.53 -7.88
CA LYS A 134 3.05 0.53 -7.99
C LYS A 134 3.68 -0.78 -7.52
N GLY A 135 3.22 -1.33 -6.40
CA GLY A 135 3.72 -2.60 -5.86
C GLY A 135 3.51 -3.76 -6.83
N LEU A 136 2.32 -3.87 -7.42
CA LEU A 136 1.99 -4.90 -8.41
C LEU A 136 2.74 -4.70 -9.72
N GLU A 137 2.83 -3.47 -10.22
CA GLU A 137 3.57 -3.14 -11.44
C GLU A 137 5.06 -3.48 -11.32
N LEU A 138 5.69 -3.14 -10.19
CA LEU A 138 7.11 -3.47 -9.94
C LEU A 138 7.36 -4.98 -10.01
N ILE A 139 6.50 -5.79 -9.40
CA ILE A 139 6.62 -7.26 -9.38
C ILE A 139 6.41 -7.84 -10.78
N ILE A 140 5.43 -7.33 -11.54
CA ILE A 140 5.14 -7.79 -12.90
C ILE A 140 6.30 -7.43 -13.85
N GLN A 141 6.84 -6.22 -13.74
CA GLN A 141 7.96 -5.75 -14.57
C GLN A 141 9.25 -6.54 -14.30
N ASP A 142 9.58 -6.77 -13.03
CA ASP A 142 10.75 -7.56 -12.63
C ASP A 142 10.73 -8.98 -13.23
N ARG A 143 9.52 -9.57 -13.37
CA ARG A 143 9.35 -10.88 -14.01
C ARG A 143 9.35 -10.84 -15.53
N SER A 144 8.75 -9.82 -16.14
CA SER A 144 8.77 -9.68 -17.61
C SER A 144 10.18 -9.47 -18.18
N THR A 145 11.06 -8.82 -17.41
CA THR A 145 12.47 -8.61 -17.78
C THR A 145 13.34 -9.84 -17.52
N GLY A 146 12.78 -10.86 -16.86
CA GLY A 146 13.37 -12.17 -16.58
C GLY A 146 13.65 -13.04 -17.81
N VAL A 147 13.97 -12.43 -18.97
CA VAL A 147 14.73 -13.08 -20.04
C VAL A 147 16.12 -13.42 -19.50
N ARG A 148 16.15 -14.51 -18.73
CA ARG A 148 17.22 -15.50 -18.70
C ARG A 148 18.61 -14.95 -18.37
N ALA A 149 18.75 -14.14 -17.33
CA ALA A 149 19.94 -14.20 -16.49
C ALA A 149 19.88 -15.52 -15.69
N SER A 150 20.03 -16.66 -16.39
CA SER A 150 20.43 -17.88 -15.71
C SER A 150 21.67 -17.50 -14.90
N PRO A 151 21.69 -17.69 -13.57
CA PRO A 151 22.93 -17.60 -12.84
C PRO A 151 23.80 -18.70 -13.44
N LYS A 152 24.66 -18.33 -14.40
CA LYS A 152 25.76 -19.16 -14.83
C LYS A 152 26.41 -19.55 -13.52
N LYS A 153 26.33 -20.84 -13.18
CA LYS A 153 27.19 -21.47 -12.19
C LYS A 153 28.61 -21.15 -12.66
N THR A 154 29.12 -19.99 -12.26
CA THR A 154 30.54 -19.69 -12.32
C THR A 154 31.11 -20.59 -11.26
N SER A 155 31.47 -21.80 -11.69
CA SER A 155 32.33 -22.70 -10.96
C SER A 155 33.50 -21.88 -10.45
N VAL A 156 33.58 -21.74 -9.13
CA VAL A 156 34.68 -21.09 -8.43
C VAL A 156 35.97 -21.84 -8.79
N PRO A 157 36.97 -21.23 -9.45
CA PRO A 157 38.34 -21.68 -9.28
C PRO A 157 38.85 -21.13 -7.94
N ALA A 158 39.55 -22.00 -7.24
CA ALA A 158 40.07 -21.82 -5.89
C ALA A 158 40.90 -20.53 -5.67
N SER A 159 40.97 -20.15 -4.39
CA SER A 159 41.88 -19.18 -3.77
C SER A 159 43.25 -19.05 -4.44
N PRO A 160 43.85 -17.85 -4.35
CA PRO A 160 44.86 -17.70 -3.29
C PRO A 160 44.82 -16.36 -2.55
N SER A 161 45.27 -16.45 -1.31
CA SER A 161 45.61 -15.42 -0.33
C SER A 161 46.62 -14.38 -0.84
N ALA A 162 46.49 -13.12 -0.40
CA ALA A 162 47.55 -12.12 -0.08
C ALA A 162 46.91 -10.71 -0.07
N ILE A 163 46.71 -10.07 1.08
CA ILE A 163 47.65 -9.10 1.69
C ILE A 163 48.22 -8.11 0.66
N MET A 164 47.71 -6.88 0.62
CA MET A 164 48.54 -5.66 0.49
C MET A 164 47.69 -4.39 0.72
N ARG A 165 48.11 -3.57 1.69
CA ARG A 165 47.76 -2.15 1.84
C ARG A 165 48.09 -1.37 0.56
N GLN A 166 47.32 -0.33 0.23
CA GLN A 166 47.85 1.03 0.04
C GLN A 166 46.69 2.04 -0.15
N GLN A 167 46.61 3.03 0.74
CA GLN A 167 46.00 4.32 0.45
C GLN A 167 46.94 5.12 -0.44
N VAL A 168 46.45 5.75 -1.51
CA VAL A 168 47.05 6.97 -2.06
C VAL A 168 45.96 7.86 -2.64
N ALA A 169 45.87 9.07 -2.11
CA ALA A 169 45.23 10.20 -2.75
C ALA A 169 46.07 10.67 -3.94
N ALA A 170 45.45 10.97 -5.07
CA ALA A 170 46.02 11.84 -6.10
C ALA A 170 44.90 12.32 -7.05
N ASP A 171 44.83 13.64 -7.16
CA ASP A 171 44.26 14.42 -8.27
C ASP A 171 44.32 13.71 -9.63
N ALA A 172 43.20 13.77 -10.35
CA ALA A 172 43.17 13.67 -11.80
C ALA A 172 42.11 14.66 -12.32
N GLU A 173 42.55 15.91 -12.48
CA GLU A 173 41.99 16.81 -13.49
C GLU A 173 42.30 16.26 -14.88
N GLY A 174 41.31 16.31 -15.77
CA GLY A 174 41.50 16.22 -17.22
C GLY A 174 40.85 14.99 -17.87
N ASP A 175 39.64 15.16 -18.39
CA ASP A 175 39.42 14.94 -19.83
C ASP A 175 38.15 15.70 -20.26
N VAL A 176 38.39 16.76 -21.03
CA VAL A 176 37.42 17.68 -21.63
C VAL A 176 37.52 17.46 -23.14
N ALA A 177 36.67 16.62 -23.73
CA ALA A 177 36.29 16.68 -25.16
C ALA A 177 35.44 15.47 -25.59
N ALA A 178 34.19 15.42 -25.18
CA ALA A 178 33.13 14.75 -25.93
C ALA A 178 31.77 15.20 -25.40
N LEU A 179 31.54 16.50 -25.31
CA LEU A 179 30.19 17.03 -25.14
C LEU A 179 29.48 16.79 -26.48
N ALA A 180 28.81 15.65 -26.56
CA ALA A 180 27.80 15.41 -27.56
C ALA A 180 26.83 16.59 -27.51
N GLU A 181 26.80 17.39 -28.58
CA GLU A 181 25.72 18.35 -28.87
C GLU A 181 24.45 17.53 -29.13
N GLY A 182 23.90 16.97 -28.06
CA GLY A 182 22.73 16.13 -28.05
C GLY A 182 21.51 16.98 -27.77
N ASP A 183 20.97 17.60 -28.82
CA ASP A 183 19.54 17.91 -28.99
C ASP A 183 18.83 18.51 -27.76
N ASP A 184 19.45 19.51 -27.11
CA ASP A 184 18.86 20.24 -25.96
C ASP A 184 17.50 20.90 -26.30
N ASP A 185 17.21 21.08 -27.60
CA ASP A 185 15.96 21.66 -28.10
C ASP A 185 14.73 20.79 -27.80
N ASP A 186 14.89 19.47 -27.65
CA ASP A 186 13.80 18.54 -27.29
C ASP A 186 13.59 18.40 -25.76
N GLU A 187 14.57 18.78 -24.94
CA GLU A 187 14.46 18.72 -23.48
C GLU A 187 13.55 19.83 -22.93
N LEU A 188 13.65 21.04 -23.47
CA LEU A 188 12.83 22.19 -23.08
C LEU A 188 11.30 21.97 -23.18
N PRO A 189 10.74 21.44 -24.28
CA PRO A 189 9.30 21.17 -24.36
C PRO A 189 8.86 20.07 -23.40
N MET A 190 9.70 19.04 -23.17
CA MET A 190 9.40 17.97 -22.23
C MET A 190 9.34 18.51 -20.78
N LEU A 191 10.30 19.35 -20.38
CA LEU A 191 10.31 20.01 -19.08
C LEU A 191 9.10 20.92 -18.89
N ARG A 192 8.69 21.65 -19.94
CA ARG A 192 7.49 22.49 -19.91
C ARG A 192 6.22 21.66 -19.72
N ALA A 193 6.07 20.55 -20.45
CA ALA A 193 4.92 19.66 -20.31
C ALA A 193 4.85 19.06 -18.90
N ARG A 194 5.99 18.62 -18.35
CA ARG A 194 6.08 18.10 -16.98
C ARG A 194 5.73 19.16 -15.94
N SER A 195 6.17 20.41 -16.13
CA SER A 195 5.83 21.53 -15.25
C SER A 195 4.31 21.80 -15.23
N GLN A 196 3.66 21.79 -16.39
CA GLN A 196 2.19 21.94 -16.49
C GLN A 196 1.43 20.79 -15.81
N GLN A 197 1.93 19.56 -15.95
CA GLN A 197 1.36 18.40 -15.27
C GLN A 197 1.43 18.55 -13.74
N LEU A 198 2.58 19.00 -13.22
CA LEU A 198 2.75 19.27 -11.79
C LEU A 198 1.86 20.39 -11.30
N GLN A 199 1.73 21.49 -12.05
CA GLN A 199 0.81 22.59 -11.72
C GLN A 199 -0.65 22.10 -11.64
N THR A 200 -1.07 21.23 -12.56
CA THR A 200 -2.42 20.64 -12.53
C THR A 200 -2.63 19.77 -11.28
N ARG A 201 -1.62 18.97 -10.89
CA ARG A 201 -1.66 18.18 -9.67
C ARG A 201 -1.75 19.06 -8.41
N ILE A 202 -0.97 20.14 -8.34
CA ILE A 202 -1.01 21.09 -7.22
C ILE A 202 -2.42 21.68 -7.10
N ALA A 203 -2.98 22.19 -8.20
CA ALA A 203 -4.33 22.76 -8.19
C ALA A 203 -5.39 21.73 -7.74
N ASN A 204 -5.25 20.46 -8.13
CA ASN A 204 -6.14 19.39 -7.68
C ASN A 204 -6.02 19.15 -6.16
N PHE A 205 -4.80 19.06 -5.64
CA PHE A 205 -4.55 18.88 -4.20
C PHE A 205 -5.06 20.06 -3.36
N GLU A 206 -4.90 21.29 -3.82
CA GLU A 206 -5.45 22.48 -3.17
C GLU A 206 -6.99 22.43 -3.12
N GLY A 207 -7.63 22.03 -4.23
CA GLY A 207 -9.07 21.83 -4.30
C GLY A 207 -9.58 20.75 -3.33
N MET A 208 -8.86 19.63 -3.21
CA MET A 208 -9.18 18.57 -2.26
C MET A 208 -9.00 19.03 -0.81
N SER A 209 -7.91 19.72 -0.50
CA SER A 209 -7.67 20.26 0.84
C SER A 209 -8.79 21.21 1.27
N GLN A 210 -9.19 22.13 0.38
CA GLN A 210 -10.25 23.08 0.67
C GLN A 210 -11.61 22.39 0.95
N ARG A 211 -11.92 21.29 0.28
CA ARG A 211 -13.14 20.51 0.56
C ARG A 211 -13.08 19.85 1.93
N ARG A 212 -11.92 19.29 2.29
CA ARG A 212 -11.68 18.67 3.60
C ARG A 212 -11.85 19.70 4.72
N ASP A 213 -11.26 20.88 4.56
CA ASP A 213 -11.35 21.97 5.55
C ASP A 213 -12.79 22.43 5.75
N LYS A 214 -13.56 22.57 4.65
CA LYS A 214 -15.00 22.87 4.72
C LYS A 214 -15.81 21.79 5.46
N GLN A 215 -15.45 20.51 5.29
CA GLN A 215 -16.11 19.43 6.02
C GLN A 215 -15.74 19.47 7.51
N MET A 216 -14.46 19.65 7.83
CA MET A 216 -13.98 19.77 9.20
C MET A 216 -14.64 20.95 9.93
N GLU A 217 -14.75 22.11 9.28
CA GLU A 217 -15.44 23.29 9.82
C GLU A 217 -16.92 22.98 10.13
N LYS A 218 -17.61 22.25 9.25
CA LYS A 218 -19.00 21.81 9.50
C LYS A 218 -19.11 20.88 10.70
N MET A 219 -18.15 19.96 10.88
CA MET A 219 -18.13 19.08 12.05
C MET A 219 -17.91 19.88 13.34
N LEU A 220 -16.97 20.83 13.34
CA LEU A 220 -16.71 21.70 14.49
C LEU A 220 -17.94 22.51 14.88
N LYS A 221 -18.68 23.07 13.90
CA LYS A 221 -19.94 23.80 14.17
C LYS A 221 -21.02 22.91 14.79
N ARG A 222 -21.14 21.65 14.35
CA ARG A 222 -22.10 20.70 14.94
C ARG A 222 -21.71 20.32 16.37
N LEU A 223 -20.42 20.12 16.61
CA LEU A 223 -19.88 19.83 17.94
C LEU A 223 -20.14 20.99 18.91
N ASP A 224 -19.89 22.22 18.48
CA ASP A 224 -20.16 23.42 19.26
C ASP A 224 -21.66 23.55 19.62
N GLY A 225 -22.55 23.35 18.64
CA GLY A 225 -23.99 23.33 18.90
C GLY A 225 -24.42 22.25 19.91
N ALA A 226 -23.86 21.04 19.81
CA ALA A 226 -24.12 19.98 20.78
C ALA A 226 -23.62 20.33 22.18
N MET A 227 -22.45 20.98 22.28
CA MET A 227 -21.88 21.42 23.54
C MET A 227 -22.74 22.51 24.21
N GLN A 228 -23.25 23.47 23.42
CA GLN A 228 -24.18 24.50 23.92
C GLN A 228 -25.49 23.88 24.43
N MET A 229 -26.05 22.87 23.74
CA MET A 229 -27.25 22.17 24.20
C MET A 229 -27.02 21.44 25.53
N LEU A 230 -25.88 20.77 25.71
CA LEU A 230 -25.54 20.11 26.97
C LEU A 230 -25.38 21.10 28.11
N SER A 231 -24.75 22.26 27.86
CA SER A 231 -24.66 23.34 28.84
C SER A 231 -26.05 23.83 29.27
N ALA A 232 -26.96 24.04 28.32
CA ALA A 232 -28.32 24.49 28.62
C ALA A 232 -29.11 23.47 29.47
N VAL A 233 -28.92 22.16 29.20
CA VAL A 233 -29.55 21.09 30.01
C VAL A 233 -28.99 21.08 31.43
N GLN A 234 -27.68 21.26 31.60
CA GLN A 234 -27.05 21.37 32.93
C GLN A 234 -27.60 22.55 33.73
N ASP A 235 -27.78 23.71 33.08
CA ASP A 235 -28.39 24.90 33.71
C ASP A 235 -29.83 24.62 34.14
N MET A 236 -30.60 23.94 33.29
CA MET A 236 -31.99 23.57 33.58
C MET A 236 -32.09 22.60 34.77
N CYS A 237 -31.26 21.56 34.81
CA CYS A 237 -31.20 20.63 35.93
C CYS A 237 -30.77 21.33 37.23
N SER A 238 -29.88 22.32 37.15
CA SER A 238 -29.43 23.10 38.30
C SER A 238 -30.53 24.02 38.85
N GLN A 239 -31.40 24.55 37.98
CA GLN A 239 -32.57 25.35 38.38
C GLN A 239 -33.63 24.50 39.06
N GLN A 240 -33.91 23.28 38.55
CA GLN A 240 -34.91 22.37 39.14
C GLN A 240 -34.57 21.89 40.55
N ARG A 241 -33.29 21.97 40.95
CA ARG A 241 -32.83 21.53 42.26
C ARG A 241 -33.02 22.59 43.36
N LYS A 242 -33.32 23.83 42.98
CA LYS A 242 -33.66 24.92 43.90
C LYS A 242 -35.15 24.95 44.17
#